data_AF-A0A3D4ZM95-F1
#
_entry.id   AF-A0A3D4ZM95-F1
#
_cell.length_a   1.000
_cell.length_b   1.000
_cell.length_c   1.000
_cell.angle_alpha   90.00
_cell.angle_beta   90.00
_cell.angle_gamma   90.00
#
_symmetry.space_group_name_H-M   'P 1'
#
loop_
_entity.id
_entity.type
_entity.pdbx_description
1 polymer ?
#
loop_
_entity_poly.entity_id
_entity_poly.type
_entity_poly.pdbx_seq_one_letter_code
_entity_poly.pdbx_strand_id
1 'polypeptide(L)'
;MMNYYLGAASIDQTLEELTTVSNPHYYVVMALGWAYATAFCSSRSKTLPYLYPGILGEQVRRKAIQKCIESRLVGEEDKTLLKSLRKAP
;
A
#
# COMPACT_ATOMS: atom_id res chain seq x y z
N MET A 1 4.78 -12.39 -8.86
CA MET A 1 6.09 -12.29 -8.19
C MET A 1 5.98 -11.72 -6.77
N MET A 2 5.31 -10.58 -6.56
CA MET A 2 5.12 -10.02 -5.20
C MET A 2 4.31 -10.93 -4.25
N ASN A 3 3.37 -11.71 -4.77
CA ASN A 3 2.52 -12.61 -3.97
C ASN A 3 3.31 -13.64 -3.13
N TYR A 4 4.53 -14.01 -3.52
CA TYR A 4 5.37 -14.94 -2.76
C TYR A 4 5.83 -14.36 -1.40
N TYR A 5 5.95 -13.03 -1.32
CA TYR A 5 6.39 -12.31 -0.10
C TYR A 5 5.21 -11.81 0.75
N LEU A 6 3.98 -11.95 0.25
CA LEU A 6 2.76 -11.49 0.92
C LEU A 6 1.95 -12.63 1.54
N GLY A 7 2.59 -13.78 1.74
CA GLY A 7 2.02 -14.90 2.48
C GLY A 7 1.84 -14.58 3.96
N ALA A 8 0.99 -15.34 4.66
CA ALA A 8 0.65 -15.09 6.06
C ALA A 8 1.87 -15.02 7.00
N ALA A 9 2.94 -15.75 6.68
CA ALA A 9 4.17 -15.82 7.47
C ALA A 9 5.17 -14.67 7.20
N SER A 10 5.08 -13.99 6.05
CA SER A 10 6.12 -13.05 5.58
C SER A 10 5.60 -11.63 5.32
N ILE A 11 4.29 -11.43 5.26
CA ILE A 11 3.69 -10.13 4.95
C ILE A 11 4.03 -9.04 5.97
N ASP A 12 4.09 -9.35 7.27
CA ASP A 12 4.37 -8.34 8.30
C ASP A 12 5.80 -7.81 8.15
N GLN A 13 6.77 -8.73 8.08
CA GLN A 13 8.18 -8.41 7.86
C GLN A 13 8.38 -7.65 6.53
N THR A 14 7.74 -8.12 5.46
CA THR A 14 7.85 -7.46 4.14
C THR A 14 7.32 -6.03 4.18
N LEU A 15 6.16 -5.79 4.82
CA LEU A 15 5.60 -4.46 4.92
C LEU A 15 6.49 -3.51 5.73
N GLU A 16 7.08 -4.01 6.82
CA GLU A 16 8.03 -3.26 7.66
C GLU A 16 9.32 -2.93 6.89
N GLU A 17 9.94 -3.90 6.22
CA GLU A 17 11.15 -3.69 5.42
C GLU A 17 10.92 -2.64 4.33
N LEU A 18 9.77 -2.67 3.64
CA LEU A 18 9.43 -1.69 2.61
C LEU A 18 9.29 -0.25 3.16
N THR A 19 8.98 -0.07 4.45
CA THR A 19 8.93 1.28 5.05
C THR A 19 10.30 1.94 5.14
N THR A 20 11.37 1.14 5.20
CA THR A 20 12.75 1.64 5.29
C THR A 20 13.25 2.24 3.96
N VAL A 21 12.56 1.96 2.86
CA VAL A 21 12.92 2.44 1.52
C VAL A 21 12.47 3.89 1.34
N SER A 22 13.39 4.81 1.58
CA SER A 22 13.21 6.24 1.28
C SER A 22 13.94 6.61 -0.01
N ASN A 23 13.21 6.64 -1.12
CA ASN A 23 13.75 7.08 -2.40
C ASN A 23 12.66 7.75 -3.26
N PRO A 24 12.83 9.04 -3.64
CA PRO A 24 11.82 9.79 -4.38
C PRO A 24 11.79 9.48 -5.89
N HIS A 25 12.67 8.61 -6.41
CA HIS A 25 12.68 8.27 -7.82
C HIS A 25 11.37 7.59 -8.23
N TYR A 26 10.84 8.01 -9.38
CA TYR A 26 9.54 7.62 -9.90
C TYR A 26 9.28 6.10 -9.84
N TYR A 27 10.24 5.30 -10.32
CA TYR A 27 10.07 3.84 -10.35
C TYR A 27 10.09 3.21 -8.96
N VAL A 28 10.79 3.80 -7.98
CA VAL A 28 10.76 3.32 -6.59
C VAL A 28 9.41 3.62 -5.96
N VAL A 29 8.90 4.85 -6.11
CA VAL A 29 7.57 5.23 -5.64
C VAL A 29 6.47 4.36 -6.27
N MET A 30 6.60 4.06 -7.57
CA MET A 30 5.70 3.17 -8.29
C MET A 30 5.77 1.73 -7.77
N ALA A 31 6.98 1.19 -7.59
CA ALA A 31 7.18 -0.17 -7.08
C ALA A 31 6.60 -0.31 -5.67
N LEU A 32 6.87 0.63 -4.77
CA LEU A 32 6.31 0.65 -3.42
C LEU A 32 4.78 0.78 -3.45
N GLY A 33 4.24 1.67 -4.29
CA GLY A 33 2.80 1.81 -4.43
C GLY A 33 2.10 0.52 -4.91
N TRP A 34 2.70 -0.21 -5.85
CA TRP A 34 2.20 -1.53 -6.26
C TRP A 34 2.38 -2.60 -5.18
N ALA A 35 3.48 -2.58 -4.42
CA ALA A 35 3.71 -3.50 -3.33
C ALA A 35 2.62 -3.40 -2.26
N TYR A 36 2.36 -2.18 -1.76
CA TYR A 36 1.30 -1.94 -0.77
C TYR A 36 -0.10 -2.23 -1.33
N ALA A 37 -0.38 -1.91 -2.59
CA ALA A 37 -1.69 -2.27 -3.17
C ALA A 37 -1.88 -3.79 -3.31
N THR A 38 -0.82 -4.51 -3.65
CA THR A 38 -0.85 -5.99 -3.70
C THR A 38 -1.01 -6.57 -2.31
N ALA A 39 -0.29 -6.03 -1.32
CA ALA A 39 -0.42 -6.42 0.08
C ALA A 39 -1.83 -6.17 0.61
N PHE A 40 -2.46 -5.05 0.24
CA PHE A 40 -3.83 -4.74 0.61
C PHE A 40 -4.84 -5.75 0.04
N CYS A 41 -4.66 -6.16 -1.22
CA CYS A 41 -5.48 -7.20 -1.84
C CYS A 41 -5.30 -8.57 -1.16
N SER A 42 -4.11 -8.86 -0.63
CA SER A 42 -3.81 -10.12 0.06
C SER A 42 -4.25 -10.11 1.53
N SER A 43 -4.06 -8.98 2.22
CA SER A 43 -4.39 -8.80 3.63
C SER A 43 -4.69 -7.32 3.91
N ARG A 44 -5.98 -7.01 3.87
CA ARG A 44 -6.51 -5.69 4.19
C ARG A 44 -6.11 -5.22 5.60
N SER A 45 -6.31 -6.08 6.61
CA SER A 45 -6.10 -5.73 8.02
C SER A 45 -4.65 -5.35 8.33
N LYS A 46 -3.70 -6.08 7.73
CA LYS A 46 -2.26 -5.82 7.92
C LYS A 46 -1.76 -4.61 7.15
N THR A 47 -2.37 -4.31 6.01
CA THR A 47 -1.88 -3.24 5.11
C THR A 47 -2.51 -1.88 5.38
N LEU A 48 -3.78 -1.85 5.82
CA LEU A 48 -4.51 -0.61 6.04
C LEU A 48 -3.78 0.41 6.97
N PRO A 49 -3.09 0.01 8.05
CA PRO A 49 -2.33 0.94 8.89
C PRO A 49 -1.32 1.78 8.11
N TYR A 50 -0.64 1.21 7.12
CA TYR A 50 0.36 1.89 6.29
C TYR A 50 -0.24 2.96 5.36
N LEU A 51 -1.54 2.91 5.09
CA LEU A 51 -2.23 3.86 4.21
C LEU A 51 -2.74 5.10 4.96
N TYR A 52 -2.71 5.07 6.29
CA TYR A 52 -2.89 6.27 7.11
C TYR A 52 -1.65 7.17 7.04
N PRO A 53 -1.82 8.50 7.22
CA PRO A 53 -0.69 9.41 7.32
C PRO A 53 0.28 9.01 8.45
N GLY A 54 1.58 9.23 8.22
CA GLY A 54 2.62 9.13 9.26
C GLY A 54 3.56 7.93 9.13
N ILE A 55 3.15 6.84 8.49
CA ILE A 55 4.03 5.67 8.30
C ILE A 55 4.79 5.75 6.98
N LEU A 56 4.06 5.84 5.87
CA LEU A 56 4.67 5.94 4.54
C LEU A 56 4.93 7.38 4.16
N GLY A 57 6.04 7.61 3.43
CA GLY A 57 6.26 8.86 2.74
C GLY A 57 5.09 9.21 1.83
N GLU A 58 4.66 10.48 1.81
CA GLU A 58 3.38 10.89 1.25
C GLU A 58 3.20 10.52 -0.23
N GLN A 59 4.28 10.56 -1.02
CA GLN A 59 4.24 10.16 -2.42
C GLN A 59 3.92 8.66 -2.59
N VAL A 60 4.52 7.81 -1.76
CA VAL A 60 4.30 6.36 -1.75
C VAL A 60 2.89 6.06 -1.23
N ARG A 61 2.47 6.70 -0.13
CA ARG A 61 1.12 6.55 0.44
C ARG A 61 0.03 6.86 -0.59
N ARG A 62 0.09 8.04 -1.21
CA ARG A 62 -0.87 8.44 -2.25
C ARG A 62 -0.84 7.49 -3.45
N LYS A 63 0.36 7.01 -3.83
CA LYS A 63 0.50 6.05 -4.94
C LYS A 63 -0.13 4.72 -4.59
N ALA A 64 0.13 4.17 -3.40
CA ALA A 64 -0.46 2.94 -2.92
C ALA A 64 -2.00 3.02 -2.93
N ILE A 65 -2.55 4.10 -2.37
CA ILE A 65 -4.00 4.34 -2.38
C ILE A 65 -4.57 4.40 -3.81
N GLN A 66 -3.91 5.15 -4.72
CA GLN A 66 -4.32 5.19 -6.13
C GLN A 66 -4.35 3.79 -6.74
N LYS A 67 -3.35 2.94 -6.44
CA LYS A 67 -3.24 1.58 -6.97
C LYS A 67 -4.26 0.62 -6.35
N CYS A 68 -4.62 0.79 -5.09
CA CYS A 68 -5.76 0.08 -4.51
C CYS A 68 -7.08 0.47 -5.21
N ILE A 69 -7.31 1.76 -5.48
CA ILE A 69 -8.54 2.24 -6.12
C ILE A 69 -8.66 1.74 -7.57
N GLU A 70 -7.55 1.65 -8.31
CA GLU A 70 -7.49 1.11 -9.67
C GLU A 70 -7.68 -0.42 -9.73
N SER A 71 -7.47 -1.11 -8.60
CA SER A 71 -7.56 -2.58 -8.55
C SER A 71 -9.01 -3.05 -8.61
N ARG A 72 -9.26 -4.08 -9.42
CA ARG A 72 -10.55 -4.79 -9.47
C ARG A 72 -10.76 -5.73 -8.27
N LEU A 73 -9.70 -6.04 -7.53
CA LEU A 73 -9.74 -6.93 -6.35
C LEU A 73 -10.20 -6.19 -5.09
N VAL A 74 -10.20 -4.86 -5.10
CA VAL A 74 -10.63 -4.03 -3.96
C VAL A 74 -12.11 -3.70 -4.11
N GLY A 75 -12.89 -3.97 -3.06
CA GLY A 75 -14.33 -3.68 -3.03
C GLY A 75 -14.65 -2.19 -2.95
N GLU A 76 -15.89 -1.82 -3.30
CA GLU A 76 -16.30 -0.40 -3.36
C GLU A 76 -16.31 0.31 -2.00
N GLU A 77 -16.63 -0.41 -0.91
CA GLU A 77 -16.55 0.12 0.45
C GLU A 77 -15.11 0.55 0.79
N ASP A 78 -14.14 -0.31 0.49
CA ASP A 78 -12.73 0.00 0.69
C ASP A 78 -12.23 1.11 -0.22
N LYS A 79 -12.67 1.16 -1.49
CA LYS A 79 -12.34 2.30 -2.36
C LYS A 79 -12.87 3.61 -1.80
N THR A 80 -14.05 3.60 -1.19
CA THR A 80 -14.65 4.79 -0.57
C THR A 80 -13.81 5.26 0.63
N LEU A 81 -13.43 4.34 1.52
CA LEU A 81 -12.50 4.61 2.62
C LEU A 81 -11.15 5.14 2.11
N LEU A 82 -10.55 4.48 1.14
CA LEU A 82 -9.24 4.86 0.62
C LEU A 82 -9.26 6.24 -0.06
N LYS A 83 -10.35 6.59 -0.75
CA LYS A 83 -10.53 7.94 -1.31
C LYS A 83 -10.58 9.02 -0.22
N SER A 84 -11.14 8.74 0.95
CA SER A 84 -11.13 9.70 2.08
C SER A 84 -9.73 9.81 2.68
N LEU A 85 -9.04 8.69 2.90
CA LEU A 85 -7.66 8.66 3.40
C LEU A 85 -6.68 9.41 2.50
N ARG A 86 -6.87 9.36 1.18
CA ARG A 86 -6.03 10.10 0.23
C ARG A 86 -6.12 11.62 0.37
N LYS A 87 -7.27 12.12 0.82
CA LYS A 87 -7.52 13.56 1.04
C LYS A 87 -7.05 14.02 2.41
N ALA A 88 -6.83 13.10 3.35
CA ALA A 88 -6.33 13.43 4.67
C ALA A 88 -4.91 14.03 4.55
N PRO A 89 -4.63 15.11 5.32
CA PRO A 89 -3.35 15.81 5.31
C PRO A 89 -2.19 14.92 5.72
#